data_AF-A0A927UQN3-F1
#
_entry.id   AF-A0A927UQN3-F1
#
_cell.length_a   1.000
_cell.length_b   1.000
_cell.length_c   1.000
_cell.angle_alpha   90.00
_cell.angle_beta   90.00
_cell.angle_gamma   90.00
#
_symmetry.space_group_name_H-M   'P 1'
#
loop_
_entity.id
_entity.type
_entity.pdbx_description
1 polymer ?
#
loop_
_entity_poly.entity_id
_entity_poly.type
_entity_poly.pdbx_seq_one_letter_code
_entity_poly.pdbx_strand_id
1 'polypeptide(L)'
;MTGITESNENVLSKIGISIGKGNKMELDEEALKKSEIGTLKTLFTGHNSFASKVSMKANSISNAAARASGTYKSNGTYNNALSELASSKVDKEA
;
A
#
# COMPACT_ATOMS: atom_id res chain seq x y z
N MET A 1 5.85 -2.02 -1.02
CA MET A 1 5.03 -3.25 -1.05
C MET A 1 5.90 -4.51 -1.06
N THR A 2 7.12 -4.43 -1.61
CA THR A 2 8.11 -5.53 -1.64
C THR A 2 8.35 -6.19 -0.29
N GLY A 3 8.54 -5.43 0.80
CA GLY A 3 8.75 -6.05 2.13
C GLY A 3 7.58 -6.91 2.63
N ILE A 4 6.32 -6.61 2.24
CA ILE A 4 5.17 -7.48 2.56
C ILE A 4 5.25 -8.75 1.72
N THR A 5 5.63 -8.65 0.45
CA THR A 5 5.79 -9.79 -0.46
C THR A 5 6.95 -10.68 -0.06
N GLU A 6 8.13 -10.14 0.22
CA GLU A 6 9.31 -10.84 0.72
C GLU A 6 8.99 -11.64 2.00
N SER A 7 8.28 -11.02 2.95
CA SER A 7 7.87 -11.70 4.19
C SER A 7 6.93 -12.89 3.96
N ASN A 8 6.29 -12.99 2.79
CA ASN A 8 5.38 -14.08 2.41
C ASN A 8 5.95 -14.96 1.29
N GLU A 9 7.19 -14.74 0.86
CA GLU A 9 7.81 -15.36 -0.32
C GLU A 9 7.79 -16.89 -0.26
N ASN A 10 8.11 -17.46 0.91
CA ASN A 10 8.10 -18.91 1.10
C ASN A 10 6.72 -19.54 0.90
N VAL A 11 5.64 -18.83 1.27
CA VAL A 11 4.27 -19.36 1.14
C VAL A 11 3.72 -19.07 -0.25
N LEU A 12 4.08 -17.93 -0.85
CA LEU A 12 3.79 -17.61 -2.25
C LEU A 12 4.44 -18.63 -3.20
N SER A 13 5.69 -19.02 -2.95
CA SER A 13 6.41 -20.01 -3.76
C SER A 13 5.73 -21.38 -3.73
N LYS A 14 5.14 -21.77 -2.59
CA LYS A 14 4.37 -23.02 -2.46
C LYS A 14 3.12 -23.07 -3.32
N ILE A 15 2.56 -21.91 -3.69
CA ILE A 15 1.39 -21.82 -4.56
C ILE A 15 1.78 -21.44 -6.00
N GLY A 16 3.06 -21.53 -6.35
CA GLY A 16 3.55 -21.22 -7.71
C GLY A 16 3.75 -19.74 -7.99
N ILE A 17 3.80 -18.87 -6.98
CA ILE A 17 4.06 -17.44 -7.17
C ILE A 17 5.48 -17.10 -6.69
N SER A 18 6.29 -16.51 -7.56
CA SER A 18 7.67 -16.13 -7.24
C SER A 18 7.98 -14.66 -7.59
N ILE A 19 9.08 -14.14 -7.05
CA ILE A 19 9.56 -12.79 -7.35
C ILE A 19 10.67 -12.90 -8.39
N GLY A 20 10.34 -12.55 -9.63
CA GLY A 20 11.26 -12.53 -10.76
C GLY A 20 12.10 -11.26 -10.84
N LYS A 21 12.83 -11.11 -11.96
CA LYS A 21 13.73 -9.98 -12.17
C LYS A 21 12.97 -8.65 -12.17
N GLY A 22 13.51 -7.66 -11.45
CA GLY A 22 12.91 -6.34 -11.33
C GLY A 22 11.66 -6.30 -10.43
N ASN A 23 11.58 -7.20 -9.44
CA ASN A 23 10.47 -7.29 -8.47
C ASN A 23 9.11 -7.57 -9.12
N LYS A 24 9.11 -8.25 -10.27
CA LYS A 24 7.88 -8.68 -10.95
C LYS A 24 7.41 -9.99 -10.35
N MET A 25 6.10 -10.19 -10.29
CA MET A 25 5.53 -11.47 -9.88
C MET A 25 5.46 -12.40 -11.08
N GLU A 26 5.98 -13.61 -10.92
CA GLU A 26 5.92 -14.68 -11.91
C GLU A 26 5.02 -15.79 -11.38
N LEU A 27 4.27 -16.43 -12.28
CA LEU A 27 3.31 -17.48 -11.96
C LEU A 27 3.66 -18.77 -12.68
N ASP A 28 3.87 -19.82 -11.91
CA ASP A 28 3.84 -21.20 -12.36
C ASP A 28 2.40 -21.72 -12.26
N GLU A 29 1.74 -21.83 -13.41
CA GLU A 29 0.35 -22.28 -13.49
C GLU A 29 0.16 -23.72 -12.99
N GLU A 30 1.13 -24.60 -13.22
CA GLU A 30 1.04 -26.01 -12.85
C GLU A 30 1.19 -26.19 -11.34
N ALA A 31 2.10 -25.42 -10.72
CA ALA A 31 2.22 -25.34 -9.27
C ALA A 31 0.97 -24.73 -8.63
N LEU A 32 0.40 -23.67 -9.23
CA LEU A 32 -0.83 -23.04 -8.73
C LEU A 32 -2.02 -24.00 -8.77
N LYS A 33 -2.22 -24.73 -9.88
CA LYS A 33 -3.32 -25.72 -10.01
C LYS A 33 -3.20 -26.86 -9.00
N LYS A 34 -1.98 -27.25 -8.63
CA LYS A 34 -1.70 -28.30 -7.63
C LYS A 34 -1.75 -27.80 -6.19
N SER A 35 -1.75 -26.48 -6.00
CA SER A 35 -1.72 -25.88 -4.67
C SER A 35 -3.00 -26.16 -3.88
N GLU A 36 -2.87 -26.21 -2.55
CA GLU A 36 -4.00 -26.47 -1.68
C GLU A 36 -4.91 -25.23 -1.57
N ILE A 37 -6.21 -25.41 -1.81
CA ILE A 37 -7.22 -24.34 -1.69
C ILE A 37 -7.21 -23.69 -0.30
N GLY A 38 -6.93 -24.46 0.76
CA GLY A 38 -6.76 -23.94 2.11
C GLY A 38 -5.66 -22.88 2.19
N THR A 39 -4.50 -23.18 1.62
CA THR A 39 -3.35 -22.24 1.56
C THR A 39 -3.70 -20.99 0.75
N LEU A 40 -4.38 -21.14 -0.39
CA LEU A 40 -4.86 -20.01 -1.19
C LEU A 40 -5.82 -19.11 -0.40
N LYS A 41 -6.77 -19.70 0.33
CA LYS A 41 -7.68 -18.95 1.20
C LYS A 41 -6.91 -18.20 2.29
N THR A 42 -5.98 -18.84 2.99
CA THR A 42 -5.19 -18.17 4.03
C THR A 42 -4.36 -17.01 3.49
N LEU A 43 -3.82 -17.13 2.28
CA LEU A 43 -3.01 -16.09 1.66
C LEU A 43 -3.83 -14.91 1.12
N PHE A 44 -4.93 -15.18 0.44
CA PHE A 44 -5.67 -14.16 -0.30
C PHE A 44 -6.96 -13.70 0.38
N THR A 45 -7.40 -14.40 1.43
CA THR A 45 -8.66 -14.10 2.12
C THR A 45 -8.45 -14.09 3.64
N GLY A 46 -9.35 -13.39 4.34
CA GLY A 46 -9.29 -13.30 5.79
C GLY A 46 -8.39 -12.18 6.32
N HIS A 47 -8.50 -11.95 7.63
CA HIS A 47 -7.78 -10.91 8.34
C HIS A 47 -6.29 -11.20 8.42
N ASN A 48 -5.44 -10.19 8.22
CA ASN A 48 -3.98 -10.29 8.26
C ASN A 48 -3.35 -11.22 7.19
N SER A 49 -4.15 -11.65 6.22
CA SER A 49 -3.69 -12.35 5.02
C SER A 49 -2.74 -11.46 4.19
N PHE A 50 -2.01 -12.06 3.25
CA PHE A 50 -1.12 -11.31 2.36
C PHE A 50 -1.88 -10.22 1.60
N ALA A 51 -3.02 -10.58 0.98
CA ALA A 51 -3.87 -9.62 0.27
C ALA A 51 -4.40 -8.50 1.19
N SER A 52 -4.80 -8.85 2.43
CA SER A 52 -5.24 -7.86 3.42
C SER A 52 -4.13 -6.86 3.76
N LYS A 53 -2.91 -7.33 4.03
CA LYS A 53 -1.76 -6.47 4.34
C LYS A 53 -1.40 -5.53 3.18
N VAL A 54 -1.41 -6.04 1.95
CA VAL A 54 -1.18 -5.23 0.75
C VAL A 54 -2.28 -4.15 0.62
N SER A 55 -3.55 -4.52 0.78
CA SER A 55 -4.68 -3.60 0.75
C SER A 55 -4.57 -2.50 1.81
N MET A 56 -4.24 -2.85 3.07
CA MET A 56 -4.04 -1.88 4.14
C MET A 56 -2.92 -0.88 3.81
N LYS A 57 -1.80 -1.37 3.28
CA LYS A 57 -0.68 -0.49 2.91
C LYS A 57 -1.05 0.43 1.74
N ALA A 58 -1.76 -0.09 0.74
CA ALA A 58 -2.26 0.71 -0.38
C ALA A 58 -3.26 1.79 0.09
N ASN A 59 -4.18 1.44 0.99
CA ASN A 59 -5.12 2.39 1.58
C ASN A 59 -4.39 3.49 2.37
N SER A 60 -3.39 3.12 3.17
CA SER A 60 -2.55 4.09 3.91
C SER A 60 -1.86 5.07 2.97
N ILE A 61 -1.32 4.60 1.84
CA ILE A 61 -0.71 5.47 0.81
C ILE A 61 -1.76 6.38 0.19
N SER A 62 -2.92 5.84 -0.19
CA SER A 62 -4.02 6.62 -0.76
C SER A 62 -4.48 7.73 0.18
N ASN A 63 -4.67 7.41 1.46
CA ASN A 63 -5.08 8.38 2.48
C ASN A 63 -4.00 9.45 2.73
N ALA A 64 -2.72 9.08 2.72
CA ALA A 64 -1.62 10.04 2.82
C ALA A 64 -1.60 11.00 1.62
N ALA A 65 -1.79 10.48 0.40
CA ALA A 65 -1.87 11.29 -0.80
C ALA A 65 -3.08 12.24 -0.80
N ALA A 66 -4.26 11.76 -0.37
CA ALA A 66 -5.47 12.57 -0.24
C ALA A 66 -5.33 13.70 0.81
N ARG A 67 -4.54 13.48 1.87
CA ARG A 67 -4.24 14.52 2.86
C ARG A 67 -3.27 15.57 2.32
N ALA A 68 -2.28 15.14 1.52
CA ALA A 68 -1.35 16.07 0.89
C ALA A 68 -2.06 17.07 -0.04
N SER A 69 -3.08 16.65 -0.79
CA SER A 69 -3.90 17.57 -1.61
C SER A 69 -4.79 18.50 -0.78
N GLY A 70 -5.15 18.12 0.46
CA GLY A 70 -5.85 18.98 1.42
C GLY A 70 -4.95 20.05 2.07
N THR A 71 -3.64 19.82 2.12
CA THR A 71 -2.67 20.79 2.67
C THR A 71 -2.15 21.75 1.59
N TYR A 72 -1.82 21.26 0.40
CA TYR A 72 -1.22 22.05 -0.68
C TYR A 72 -2.06 22.01 -1.97
N LYS A 73 -2.15 23.16 -2.66
CA LYS A 73 -2.66 23.29 -4.04
C LYS A 73 -1.66 22.70 -5.03
N SER A 74 -2.09 22.46 -6.27
CA SER A 74 -1.24 21.90 -7.34
C SER A 74 0.01 22.73 -7.65
N ASN A 75 0.00 24.03 -7.30
CA ASN A 75 1.12 24.94 -7.45
C ASN A 75 2.04 25.01 -6.21
N GLY A 76 1.87 24.11 -5.23
CA GLY A 76 2.69 24.02 -4.02
C GLY A 76 2.34 25.04 -2.91
N THR A 77 1.33 25.90 -3.09
CA THR A 77 0.87 26.83 -2.05
C THR A 77 -0.12 26.17 -1.10
N TYR A 78 -0.23 26.65 0.15
CA TYR A 78 -1.23 26.11 1.09
C TYR A 78 -2.67 26.34 0.61
N ASN A 79 -3.57 25.39 0.89
CA ASN A 79 -5.00 25.57 0.66
C ASN A 79 -5.57 26.71 1.51
N ASN A 80 -6.59 27.41 1.02
CA ASN A 80 -7.08 28.67 1.60
C ASN A 80 -7.38 28.57 3.10
N ALA A 81 -8.08 27.52 3.55
CA ALA A 81 -8.41 27.31 4.96
C ALA A 81 -7.16 27.18 5.85
N LEU A 82 -6.08 26.57 5.35
CA LEU A 82 -4.83 26.44 6.08
C LEU A 82 -3.97 27.71 5.96
N SER A 83 -4.04 28.41 4.83
CA SER A 83 -3.39 29.70 4.62
C SER A 83 -3.95 30.78 5.56
N GLU A 84 -5.25 30.80 5.79
CA GLU A 84 -5.92 31.70 6.74
C GLU A 84 -5.54 31.39 8.20
N LEU A 85 -5.45 30.10 8.55
CA LEU A 85 -5.00 29.69 9.89
C LEU A 85 -3.51 29.98 10.13
N ALA A 86 -2.65 29.73 9.14
CA ALA A 86 -1.23 30.07 9.22
C ALA A 86 -1.03 31.58 9.32
N SER A 87 -1.81 32.37 8.57
CA SER A 87 -1.73 33.84 8.59
C SER A 87 -2.27 34.44 9.89
N SER A 88 -3.24 33.81 10.55
CA SER A 88 -3.78 34.27 11.84
C SER A 88 -2.92 33.89 13.05
N LYS A 89 -1.99 32.95 12.91
CA LYS A 89 -1.00 32.54 13.93
C LYS A 89 0.31 33.35 13.87
N VAL A 90 0.56 34.08 12.78
CA VAL A 90 1.64 35.07 12.73
C VAL A 90 1.11 36.30 13.45
N ASP A 91 1.37 36.39 14.76
CA ASP A 91 1.14 37.60 15.53
C ASP A 91 1.81 38.76 14.77
N LYS A 92 0.99 39.77 14.45
CA LYS A 92 1.52 41.08 14.10
C LYS A 92 2.16 41.64 15.37
N GLU A 93 3.44 41.34 15.59
CA GLU A 93 4.28 42.22 16.41
C GLU A 93 4.32 43.58 15.69
N ALA A 94 3.56 44.53 16.23
CA ALA A 94 3.62 45.94 15.94
C ALA A 94 3.51 46.70 17.26
#